data_AF-A0A2K3Q6C4-F1
#
_entry.id   AF-A0A2K3Q6C4-F1
#
_cell.length_a   1.000
_cell.length_b   1.000
_cell.length_c   1.000
_cell.angle_alpha   90.00
_cell.angle_beta   90.00
_cell.angle_gamma   90.00
#
_symmetry.space_group_name_H-M   'P 1'
#
loop_
_entity.id
_entity.type
_entity.pdbx_description
1 polymer ?
#
loop_
_entity_poly.entity_id
_entity_poly.type
_entity_poly.pdbx_seq_one_letter_code
_entity_poly.pdbx_strand_id
1 'polypeptide(L)'
;MVCLYVAGLVISAPTLMEAANAPGHRGNQVDIHKQDTYIGVINSTPYRWARGYNHSYQVLDWRWPEYIDPGESFQLIAKQRNGYSTQDSAAEVDYQLEGTSKPMSFQVQYRKGFPHKVWVGFKEELETMNNHKRSQHELGFLSMPGGVGFILAGTEGHFISNDPPVTWMRDTLPDIGNIPLRELTLPRSHHAGMWKGVAPIGIGCPGNTLTQDDDLYTQLKNGGIRILDVRATKWHDHFRESHASEVKGLGWQGMFGASVLEMIDMVNDFNEEYRGELIIFDMHNEARNADYRFDELDERETAELYEVLQSLNHRISVPDDEDLTKWPLERFIGNGTTAVLVHIKESWLPLGSFPGGKEGFVSDKNFPFWGRWSNKNDVDEMIADQLEQLRLHQTHRSSKVWNTEWTITQHTENVIFPHQSIRRMNWPAWRSLYHEFWDALTDEMYPNWLTMDKVHHNQQQAMVMAINYCLAARMCGSLGGKVNMTAAE
;
A
#
# COMPACT_ATOMS: atom_id res chain seq x y z
N MET A 1 48.59 37.45 -47.64
CA MET A 1 49.75 36.75 -48.23
C MET A 1 49.83 35.39 -47.55
N VAL A 2 49.49 34.33 -48.31
CA VAL A 2 49.65 32.85 -48.04
C VAL A 2 48.78 32.27 -46.88
N CYS A 3 47.64 31.55 -47.07
CA CYS A 3 47.35 30.20 -47.64
C CYS A 3 48.04 29.05 -46.87
N LEU A 4 47.52 27.86 -46.55
CA LEU A 4 46.30 27.03 -46.77
C LEU A 4 46.55 25.71 -45.98
N TYR A 5 45.60 25.04 -45.32
CA TYR A 5 44.95 23.72 -45.63
C TYR A 5 44.33 23.21 -44.29
N VAL A 6 43.03 22.94 -44.11
CA VAL A 6 42.09 21.92 -44.64
C VAL A 6 42.47 20.47 -44.31
N ALA A 7 41.63 19.81 -43.48
CA ALA A 7 41.14 18.45 -43.70
C ALA A 7 39.84 18.23 -42.90
N GLY A 8 38.79 17.78 -43.59
CA GLY A 8 37.54 17.27 -43.02
C GLY A 8 37.26 15.85 -43.51
N LEU A 9 36.35 15.16 -42.81
CA LEU A 9 35.62 13.95 -43.24
C LEU A 9 34.22 14.09 -42.60
N VAL A 10 33.15 14.42 -43.33
CA VAL A 10 32.33 13.61 -44.24
C VAL A 10 31.76 12.35 -43.56
N ILE A 11 30.49 12.42 -43.15
CA ILE A 11 29.57 11.27 -43.21
C ILE A 11 28.31 11.73 -43.95
N SER A 12 28.05 11.00 -45.02
CA SER A 12 27.06 11.19 -46.07
C SER A 12 25.64 10.82 -45.64
N ALA A 13 24.67 11.62 -46.08
CA ALA A 13 23.28 11.22 -46.21
C ALA A 13 23.08 10.34 -47.46
N PRO A 14 22.21 9.32 -47.42
CA PRO A 14 21.60 8.78 -48.60
C PRO A 14 20.16 9.29 -48.78
N THR A 15 19.88 9.55 -50.05
CA THR A 15 18.66 10.01 -50.70
C THR A 15 17.51 8.99 -50.67
N LEU A 16 16.29 9.54 -50.69
CA LEU A 16 15.02 8.86 -51.03
C LEU A 16 15.07 8.16 -52.40
N MET A 17 14.51 6.95 -52.48
CA MET A 17 13.66 6.49 -53.59
C MET A 17 12.56 5.55 -53.06
N GLU A 18 11.36 5.73 -53.62
CA GLU A 18 10.09 5.07 -53.31
C GLU A 18 10.09 3.54 -53.48
N ALA A 19 9.32 2.84 -52.62
CA ALA A 19 8.47 1.75 -53.06
C ALA A 19 7.40 1.37 -52.01
N ALA A 20 6.16 1.29 -52.51
CA ALA A 20 5.04 0.47 -52.04
C ALA A 20 4.23 0.91 -50.80
N ASN A 21 3.07 1.49 -51.09
CA ASN A 21 1.87 1.52 -50.24
C ASN A 21 1.57 0.14 -49.61
N ALA A 22 1.51 0.09 -48.29
CA ALA A 22 0.80 -0.95 -47.52
C ALA A 22 0.04 -0.25 -46.37
N PRO A 23 -1.17 -0.70 -46.02
CA PRO A 23 -2.21 0.14 -45.44
C PRO A 23 -1.88 0.55 -44.00
N GLY A 24 -2.16 1.82 -43.69
CA GLY A 24 -2.02 2.37 -42.36
C GLY A 24 -2.81 1.55 -41.34
N HIS A 25 -2.09 0.96 -40.38
CA HIS A 25 -2.65 0.69 -39.07
C HIS A 25 -2.91 2.02 -38.39
N ARG A 26 -4.13 2.54 -38.59
CA ARG A 26 -4.81 3.31 -37.55
C ARG A 26 -4.86 2.42 -36.32
N GLY A 27 -3.83 2.52 -35.48
CA GLY A 27 -3.94 2.07 -34.10
C GLY A 27 -5.13 2.81 -33.53
N ASN A 28 -6.21 2.09 -33.26
CA ASN A 28 -7.30 2.58 -32.45
C ASN A 28 -6.67 3.04 -31.14
N GLN A 29 -6.49 4.35 -31.00
CA GLN A 29 -6.34 5.00 -29.74
C GLN A 29 -7.66 4.70 -29.03
N VAL A 30 -7.70 3.60 -28.26
CA VAL A 30 -8.83 3.30 -27.39
C VAL A 30 -8.91 4.52 -26.49
N ASP A 31 -9.96 5.33 -26.66
CA ASP A 31 -10.27 6.42 -25.75
C ASP A 31 -10.42 5.79 -24.37
N ILE A 32 -9.34 5.84 -23.58
CA ILE A 32 -9.33 5.47 -22.17
C ILE A 32 -10.26 6.48 -21.51
N HIS A 33 -11.52 6.11 -21.27
CA HIS A 33 -12.44 7.02 -20.60
C HIS A 33 -11.88 7.32 -19.22
N LYS A 34 -11.73 8.61 -18.88
CA LYS A 34 -11.31 9.07 -17.54
C LYS A 34 -12.23 8.57 -16.40
N GLN A 35 -13.30 7.85 -16.73
CA GLN A 35 -14.35 7.33 -15.84
C GLN A 35 -14.40 5.80 -15.79
N ASP A 36 -13.57 5.09 -16.57
CA ASP A 36 -13.46 3.63 -16.46
C ASP A 36 -12.61 3.28 -15.23
N THR A 37 -13.02 2.27 -14.47
CA THR A 37 -12.32 1.75 -13.28
C THR A 37 -12.43 0.24 -13.22
N TYR A 38 -11.42 -0.43 -12.69
CA TYR A 38 -11.57 -1.80 -12.25
C TYR A 38 -12.34 -1.87 -10.94
N ILE A 39 -13.10 -2.95 -10.75
CA ILE A 39 -13.79 -3.29 -9.51
C ILE A 39 -13.40 -4.73 -9.17
N GLY A 40 -12.69 -4.92 -8.07
CA GLY A 40 -12.35 -6.22 -7.52
C GLY A 40 -13.24 -6.60 -6.33
N VAL A 41 -13.51 -7.88 -6.17
CA VAL A 41 -14.16 -8.44 -4.97
C VAL A 41 -13.39 -9.68 -4.52
N ILE A 42 -13.29 -9.88 -3.20
CA ILE A 42 -12.65 -11.06 -2.61
C ILE A 42 -13.63 -11.75 -1.67
N ASN A 43 -13.92 -13.02 -1.96
CA ASN A 43 -14.65 -13.89 -1.04
C ASN A 43 -13.69 -14.55 -0.05
N SER A 44 -13.45 -13.89 1.08
CA SER A 44 -12.66 -14.43 2.17
C SER A 44 -13.54 -15.05 3.28
N THR A 45 -14.71 -15.56 2.91
CA THR A 45 -15.66 -16.24 3.80
C THR A 45 -15.74 -17.73 3.47
N PRO A 46 -16.20 -18.60 4.38
CA PRO A 46 -16.44 -20.02 4.07
C PRO A 46 -17.70 -20.24 3.22
N TYR A 47 -18.42 -19.17 2.87
CA TYR A 47 -19.70 -19.23 2.16
C TYR A 47 -19.49 -18.98 0.68
N ARG A 48 -20.14 -19.77 -0.18
CA ARG A 48 -20.22 -19.45 -1.60
C ARG A 48 -21.08 -18.21 -1.78
N TRP A 49 -20.63 -17.28 -2.64
CA TRP A 49 -21.42 -16.13 -3.02
C TRP A 49 -22.20 -16.44 -4.29
N ALA A 50 -23.52 -16.53 -4.19
CA ALA A 50 -24.41 -16.76 -5.32
C ALA A 50 -24.99 -15.43 -5.83
N ARG A 51 -24.89 -15.19 -7.13
CA ARG A 51 -25.36 -13.95 -7.75
C ARG A 51 -26.89 -13.95 -7.83
N GLY A 52 -27.53 -13.03 -7.10
CA GLY A 52 -28.99 -12.92 -7.05
C GLY A 52 -29.59 -11.98 -8.10
N TYR A 53 -28.93 -10.87 -8.38
CA TYR A 53 -29.42 -9.84 -9.30
C TYR A 53 -28.24 -9.19 -10.02
N ASN A 54 -28.46 -8.77 -11.27
CA ASN A 54 -27.44 -8.11 -12.08
C ASN A 54 -28.09 -7.18 -13.09
N HIS A 55 -27.73 -5.90 -13.07
CA HIS A 55 -28.27 -4.90 -13.98
C HIS A 55 -27.24 -3.83 -14.32
N SER A 56 -27.31 -3.30 -15.53
CA SER A 56 -26.47 -2.18 -15.96
C SER A 56 -27.24 -1.25 -16.89
N TYR A 57 -26.92 0.03 -16.79
CA TYR A 57 -27.40 1.07 -17.67
C TYR A 57 -26.19 1.87 -18.16
N GLN A 58 -25.95 1.80 -19.48
CA GLN A 58 -24.83 2.46 -20.17
C GLN A 58 -23.42 2.05 -19.70
N VAL A 59 -23.29 0.96 -18.91
CA VAL A 59 -22.03 0.30 -18.59
C VAL A 59 -21.87 -0.94 -19.46
N LEU A 60 -20.80 -0.99 -20.24
CA LEU A 60 -20.46 -2.11 -21.11
C LEU A 60 -19.88 -3.26 -20.29
N ASP A 61 -20.18 -4.48 -20.73
CA ASP A 61 -19.60 -5.72 -20.20
C ASP A 61 -19.71 -5.91 -18.67
N TRP A 62 -20.79 -5.39 -18.06
CA TRP A 62 -21.14 -5.62 -16.65
C TRP A 62 -21.62 -7.06 -16.41
N ARG A 63 -20.68 -8.01 -16.54
CA ARG A 63 -20.91 -9.45 -16.47
C ARG A 63 -20.17 -10.03 -15.29
N TRP A 64 -20.88 -10.15 -14.18
CA TRP A 64 -20.41 -10.82 -12.97
C TRP A 64 -20.65 -12.33 -13.03
N PRO A 65 -19.81 -13.17 -12.44
CA PRO A 65 -19.99 -14.61 -12.43
C PRO A 65 -21.21 -15.01 -11.59
N GLU A 66 -21.80 -16.18 -11.89
CA GLU A 66 -22.92 -16.71 -11.11
C GLU A 66 -22.51 -17.06 -9.68
N TYR A 67 -21.28 -17.53 -9.50
CA TYR A 67 -20.71 -17.89 -8.21
C TYR A 67 -19.32 -17.28 -8.04
N ILE A 68 -18.99 -16.97 -6.79
CA ILE A 68 -17.61 -16.73 -6.34
C ILE A 68 -17.38 -17.64 -5.14
N ASP A 69 -16.52 -18.64 -5.29
CA ASP A 69 -16.30 -19.67 -4.27
C ASP A 69 -15.44 -19.15 -3.11
N PRO A 70 -15.48 -19.81 -1.93
CA PRO A 70 -14.61 -19.47 -0.81
C PRO A 70 -13.13 -19.38 -1.20
N GLY A 71 -12.50 -18.26 -0.89
CA GLY A 71 -11.10 -17.97 -1.20
C GLY A 71 -10.86 -17.35 -2.57
N GLU A 72 -11.86 -17.31 -3.47
CA GLU A 72 -11.71 -16.74 -4.80
C GLU A 72 -11.80 -15.21 -4.79
N SER A 73 -11.12 -14.59 -5.76
CA SER A 73 -11.32 -13.20 -6.14
C SER A 73 -11.98 -13.12 -7.52
N PHE A 74 -12.64 -12.00 -7.79
CA PHE A 74 -13.13 -11.68 -9.13
C PHE A 74 -12.95 -10.19 -9.41
N GLN A 75 -12.59 -9.87 -10.65
CA GLN A 75 -12.40 -8.49 -11.07
C GLN A 75 -13.00 -8.25 -12.46
N LEU A 76 -13.61 -7.09 -12.66
CA LEU A 76 -14.01 -6.60 -13.97
C LEU A 76 -13.70 -5.12 -14.17
N ILE A 77 -13.84 -4.64 -15.40
CA ILE A 77 -13.74 -3.21 -15.73
C ILE A 77 -15.16 -2.65 -15.92
N ALA A 78 -15.51 -1.63 -15.14
CA ALA A 78 -16.71 -0.85 -15.36
C ALA A 78 -16.44 0.16 -16.49
N LYS A 79 -16.78 -0.23 -17.74
CA LYS A 79 -16.54 0.59 -18.93
C LYS A 79 -17.78 1.37 -19.34
N GLN A 80 -17.65 2.66 -19.60
CA GLN A 80 -18.79 3.45 -20.08
C GLN A 80 -19.05 3.24 -21.58
N ARG A 81 -20.32 3.36 -21.99
CA ARG A 81 -20.69 3.31 -23.41
C ARG A 81 -20.41 4.65 -24.10
N ASN A 82 -19.66 4.60 -25.20
CA ASN A 82 -19.37 5.76 -26.06
C ASN A 82 -20.61 6.51 -26.56
N GLY A 83 -20.53 7.86 -26.57
CA GLY A 83 -21.44 8.75 -27.29
C GLY A 83 -22.70 9.24 -26.55
N TYR A 84 -22.86 8.93 -25.27
CA TYR A 84 -24.00 9.37 -24.44
C TYR A 84 -23.56 10.35 -23.34
N SER A 85 -24.51 11.05 -22.71
CA SER A 85 -24.26 11.79 -21.47
C SER A 85 -23.98 10.79 -20.35
N THR A 86 -22.72 10.36 -20.20
CA THR A 86 -22.38 9.23 -19.32
C THR A 86 -22.52 9.52 -17.83
N GLN A 87 -22.85 10.76 -17.43
CA GLN A 87 -23.05 11.13 -16.03
C GLN A 87 -24.11 10.31 -15.30
N ASP A 88 -25.08 9.73 -16.01
CA ASP A 88 -26.13 8.87 -15.45
C ASP A 88 -25.85 7.37 -15.58
N SER A 89 -24.67 6.99 -16.10
CA SER A 89 -24.24 5.59 -16.17
C SER A 89 -24.18 4.96 -14.78
N ALA A 90 -24.79 3.78 -14.65
CA ALA A 90 -24.85 3.06 -13.39
C ALA A 90 -24.98 1.56 -13.62
N ALA A 91 -24.46 0.77 -12.68
CA ALA A 91 -24.62 -0.67 -12.70
C ALA A 91 -24.58 -1.25 -11.28
N GLU A 92 -25.17 -2.42 -11.10
CA GLU A 92 -25.30 -3.07 -9.81
C GLU A 92 -25.36 -4.59 -9.95
N VAL A 93 -24.82 -5.29 -8.95
CA VAL A 93 -24.89 -6.75 -8.82
C VAL A 93 -25.09 -7.13 -7.36
N ASP A 94 -25.96 -8.10 -7.09
CA ASP A 94 -26.19 -8.64 -5.75
C ASP A 94 -25.56 -10.02 -5.62
N TYR A 95 -24.94 -10.27 -4.46
CA TYR A 95 -24.49 -11.59 -4.04
C TYR A 95 -25.12 -11.97 -2.71
N GLN A 96 -25.62 -13.19 -2.62
CA GLN A 96 -26.11 -13.82 -1.40
C GLN A 96 -25.07 -14.82 -0.89
N LEU A 97 -24.88 -14.88 0.44
CA LEU A 97 -24.00 -15.85 1.08
C LEU A 97 -24.78 -17.13 1.30
N GLU A 98 -24.39 -18.20 0.61
CA GLU A 98 -25.03 -19.52 0.77
C GLU A 98 -24.58 -20.21 2.06
N GLY A 99 -25.53 -20.81 2.79
CA GLY A 99 -25.23 -21.61 3.98
C GLY A 99 -25.18 -20.83 5.30
N THR A 100 -25.47 -19.53 5.29
CA THR A 100 -25.71 -18.76 6.52
C THR A 100 -27.07 -19.13 7.14
N SER A 101 -27.18 -19.03 8.46
CA SER A 101 -28.40 -19.35 9.21
C SER A 101 -29.52 -18.33 8.98
N LYS A 102 -29.14 -17.08 8.66
CA LYS A 102 -30.04 -16.00 8.25
C LYS A 102 -29.66 -15.48 6.86
N PRO A 103 -30.60 -14.92 6.08
CA PRO A 103 -30.29 -14.31 4.79
C PRO A 103 -29.29 -13.17 4.96
N MET A 104 -28.18 -13.26 4.22
CA MET A 104 -27.11 -12.28 4.20
C MET A 104 -26.69 -12.04 2.76
N SER A 105 -26.63 -10.77 2.37
CA SER A 105 -26.27 -10.38 1.02
C SER A 105 -25.65 -8.99 0.98
N PHE A 106 -24.98 -8.69 -0.12
CA PHE A 106 -24.48 -7.35 -0.42
C PHE A 106 -24.68 -7.02 -1.89
N GLN A 107 -24.61 -5.74 -2.22
CA GLN A 107 -24.71 -5.25 -3.59
C GLN A 107 -23.51 -4.37 -3.92
N VAL A 108 -22.77 -4.74 -4.97
CA VAL A 108 -21.74 -3.88 -5.56
C VAL A 108 -22.40 -2.93 -6.54
N GLN A 109 -22.07 -1.64 -6.46
CA GLN A 109 -22.74 -0.58 -7.21
C GLN A 109 -21.71 0.34 -7.87
N TYR A 110 -21.76 0.49 -9.18
CA TYR A 110 -21.12 1.58 -9.91
C TYR A 110 -22.15 2.71 -10.04
N ARG A 111 -22.00 3.78 -9.25
CA ARG A 111 -23.03 4.82 -9.15
C ARG A 111 -22.80 5.96 -10.13
N LYS A 112 -23.90 6.54 -10.60
CA LYS A 112 -23.90 7.79 -11.39
C LYS A 112 -23.15 8.92 -10.67
N GLY A 113 -22.36 9.71 -11.40
CA GLY A 113 -21.59 10.82 -10.81
C GLY A 113 -20.43 11.28 -11.69
N PHE A 114 -19.61 12.20 -11.18
CA PHE A 114 -18.33 12.57 -11.81
C PHE A 114 -17.29 12.89 -10.72
N PRO A 115 -16.36 11.97 -10.38
CA PRO A 115 -16.25 10.63 -10.95
C PRO A 115 -17.39 9.68 -10.53
N HIS A 116 -17.58 8.59 -11.29
CA HIS A 116 -18.49 7.51 -10.93
C HIS A 116 -17.87 6.66 -9.81
N LYS A 117 -18.38 6.83 -8.59
CA LYS A 117 -17.86 6.14 -7.42
C LYS A 117 -18.43 4.74 -7.31
N VAL A 118 -17.61 3.81 -6.82
CA VAL A 118 -18.04 2.45 -6.49
C VAL A 118 -18.48 2.39 -5.04
N TRP A 119 -19.58 1.70 -4.80
CA TRP A 119 -20.16 1.50 -3.49
C TRP A 119 -20.49 0.03 -3.25
N VAL A 120 -20.55 -0.35 -1.97
CA VAL A 120 -21.14 -1.61 -1.55
C VAL A 120 -22.27 -1.34 -0.56
N GLY A 121 -23.46 -1.87 -0.83
CA GLY A 121 -24.59 -1.82 0.09
C GLY A 121 -24.77 -3.16 0.76
N PHE A 122 -24.77 -3.19 2.10
CA PHE A 122 -25.15 -4.39 2.84
C PHE A 122 -26.66 -4.59 2.77
N LYS A 123 -27.09 -5.84 2.72
CA LYS A 123 -28.50 -6.22 2.60
C LYS A 123 -28.83 -7.29 3.64
N GLU A 124 -30.12 -7.38 3.94
CA GLU A 124 -30.66 -8.37 4.88
C GLU A 124 -29.99 -8.30 6.26
N GLU A 125 -29.43 -9.41 6.75
CA GLU A 125 -28.80 -9.51 8.07
C GLU A 125 -27.28 -9.33 8.03
N LEU A 126 -26.68 -9.04 6.87
CA LEU A 126 -25.24 -8.82 6.76
C LEU A 126 -24.82 -7.57 7.53
N GLU A 127 -23.90 -7.74 8.46
CA GLU A 127 -23.17 -6.70 9.17
C GLU A 127 -21.74 -7.18 9.38
N THR A 128 -20.80 -6.25 9.52
CA THR A 128 -19.41 -6.57 9.87
C THR A 128 -18.99 -5.76 11.08
N MET A 129 -17.78 -6.02 11.59
CA MET A 129 -17.10 -5.13 12.50
C MET A 129 -17.17 -3.69 11.95
N ASN A 130 -17.70 -2.77 12.75
CA ASN A 130 -17.91 -1.35 12.43
C ASN A 130 -18.98 -0.99 11.38
N ASN A 131 -19.65 -1.97 10.76
CA ASN A 131 -20.62 -1.71 9.69
C ASN A 131 -21.97 -2.35 9.99
N HIS A 132 -22.98 -1.53 10.24
CA HIS A 132 -24.32 -1.97 10.58
C HIS A 132 -25.07 -2.59 9.39
N LYS A 133 -26.11 -3.38 9.68
CA LYS A 133 -27.03 -3.88 8.65
C LYS A 133 -27.58 -2.75 7.79
N ARG A 134 -27.70 -3.01 6.49
CA ARG A 134 -28.28 -2.07 5.50
C ARG A 134 -27.50 -0.77 5.33
N SER A 135 -26.24 -0.73 5.75
CA SER A 135 -25.31 0.36 5.48
C SER A 135 -24.88 0.40 4.02
N GLN A 136 -24.24 1.52 3.64
CA GLN A 136 -23.64 1.70 2.33
C GLN A 136 -22.23 2.28 2.50
N HIS A 137 -21.29 1.71 1.76
CA HIS A 137 -19.85 1.95 1.92
C HIS A 137 -19.28 2.45 0.60
N GLU A 138 -18.55 3.56 0.62
CA GLU A 138 -17.91 4.13 -0.57
C GLU A 138 -16.50 3.57 -0.72
N LEU A 139 -16.28 2.74 -1.75
CA LEU A 139 -14.94 2.22 -2.05
C LEU A 139 -14.05 3.24 -2.76
N GLY A 140 -14.66 4.30 -3.31
CA GLY A 140 -13.97 5.37 -4.02
C GLY A 140 -13.92 5.13 -5.54
N PHE A 141 -12.86 5.63 -6.16
CA PHE A 141 -12.64 5.53 -7.61
C PHE A 141 -11.16 5.74 -7.94
N LEU A 142 -10.60 4.87 -8.80
CA LEU A 142 -9.31 5.07 -9.45
C LEU A 142 -9.48 4.79 -10.95
N SER A 143 -9.20 5.78 -11.78
CA SER A 143 -9.36 5.62 -13.24
C SER A 143 -8.38 4.57 -13.78
N MET A 144 -8.79 3.88 -14.84
CA MET A 144 -7.95 2.92 -15.57
C MET A 144 -6.54 3.48 -15.84
N PRO A 145 -5.47 2.71 -15.56
CA PRO A 145 -5.46 1.27 -15.23
C PRO A 145 -5.67 0.93 -13.75
N GLY A 146 -6.15 1.87 -12.92
CA GLY A 146 -6.49 1.64 -11.52
C GLY A 146 -7.84 0.96 -11.27
N GLY A 147 -8.06 0.65 -10.00
CA GLY A 147 -9.29 0.02 -9.53
C GLY A 147 -9.51 0.19 -8.03
N VAL A 148 -10.68 -0.23 -7.59
CA VAL A 148 -11.05 -0.30 -6.18
C VAL A 148 -11.54 -1.70 -5.83
N GLY A 149 -11.47 -2.07 -4.56
CA GLY A 149 -11.79 -3.42 -4.13
C GLY A 149 -12.70 -3.51 -2.92
N PHE A 150 -13.56 -4.53 -2.94
CA PHE A 150 -14.36 -4.98 -1.80
C PHE A 150 -13.81 -6.30 -1.27
N ILE A 151 -13.74 -6.43 0.05
CA ILE A 151 -13.44 -7.71 0.70
C ILE A 151 -14.43 -7.95 1.81
N LEU A 152 -14.91 -9.19 1.90
CA LEU A 152 -15.68 -9.67 3.05
C LEU A 152 -15.01 -10.93 3.56
N ALA A 153 -14.67 -10.91 4.84
CA ALA A 153 -13.89 -11.93 5.53
C ALA A 153 -14.59 -12.39 6.80
N GLY A 154 -14.35 -13.64 7.20
CA GLY A 154 -14.86 -14.21 8.45
C GLY A 154 -16.15 -15.00 8.30
N THR A 155 -16.85 -15.21 9.41
CA THR A 155 -18.02 -16.09 9.51
C THR A 155 -19.25 -15.36 10.01
N GLU A 156 -20.42 -15.99 9.87
CA GLU A 156 -21.68 -15.46 10.39
C GLU A 156 -21.57 -15.02 11.86
N GLY A 157 -21.92 -13.76 12.13
CA GLY A 157 -21.82 -13.14 13.46
C GLY A 157 -20.51 -12.43 13.75
N HIS A 158 -19.46 -12.63 12.93
CA HIS A 158 -18.14 -12.02 13.13
C HIS A 158 -17.43 -11.77 11.80
N PHE A 159 -18.04 -10.96 10.93
CA PHE A 159 -17.44 -10.57 9.65
C PHE A 159 -16.55 -9.34 9.79
N ILE A 160 -15.57 -9.22 8.88
CA ILE A 160 -14.73 -8.04 8.66
C ILE A 160 -14.85 -7.64 7.18
N SER A 161 -14.77 -6.33 6.90
CA SER A 161 -14.91 -5.76 5.57
C SER A 161 -14.15 -4.43 5.46
N ASN A 162 -14.20 -3.78 4.30
CA ASN A 162 -13.94 -2.34 4.15
C ASN A 162 -14.69 -1.49 5.19
N ASP A 163 -14.19 -0.29 5.48
CA ASP A 163 -14.61 0.56 6.61
C ASP A 163 -14.44 -0.06 8.02
N PRO A 164 -13.33 -0.78 8.31
CA PRO A 164 -13.08 -1.29 9.66
C PRO A 164 -12.89 -0.15 10.68
N PRO A 165 -12.91 -0.44 12.00
CA PRO A 165 -12.61 0.56 13.01
C PRO A 165 -11.24 1.22 12.80
N VAL A 166 -11.09 2.49 13.19
CA VAL A 166 -9.78 3.16 13.21
C VAL A 166 -8.79 2.40 14.11
N THR A 167 -9.30 1.81 15.20
CA THR A 167 -8.56 1.04 16.22
C THR A 167 -8.57 -0.45 15.93
N TRP A 168 -8.37 -0.81 14.67
CA TRP A 168 -8.55 -2.18 14.20
C TRP A 168 -7.67 -3.20 14.93
N MET A 169 -6.45 -2.84 15.37
CA MET A 169 -5.59 -3.77 16.09
C MET A 169 -6.17 -4.09 17.47
N ARG A 170 -6.63 -3.06 18.20
CA ARG A 170 -7.33 -3.24 19.48
C ARG A 170 -8.63 -4.02 19.30
N ASP A 171 -9.42 -3.68 18.30
CA ASP A 171 -10.77 -4.22 18.14
C ASP A 171 -10.76 -5.67 17.61
N THR A 172 -9.68 -6.09 16.94
CA THR A 172 -9.43 -7.49 16.55
C THR A 172 -8.51 -8.24 17.51
N LEU A 173 -8.06 -7.61 18.61
CA LEU A 173 -7.12 -8.21 19.54
C LEU A 173 -7.56 -9.57 20.12
N PRO A 174 -8.86 -9.83 20.39
CA PRO A 174 -9.30 -11.17 20.79
C PRO A 174 -9.02 -12.26 19.75
N ASP A 175 -8.94 -11.89 18.47
CA ASP A 175 -8.77 -12.81 17.35
C ASP A 175 -7.30 -12.99 16.96
N ILE A 176 -6.50 -11.93 17.07
CA ILE A 176 -5.11 -11.90 16.57
C ILE A 176 -4.05 -11.63 17.65
N GLY A 177 -4.45 -11.39 18.90
CA GLY A 177 -3.56 -10.92 19.96
C GLY A 177 -2.45 -11.90 20.32
N ASN A 178 -2.73 -13.20 20.27
CA ASN A 178 -1.76 -14.26 20.54
C ASN A 178 -0.81 -14.54 19.35
N ILE A 179 -1.03 -13.91 18.19
CA ILE A 179 -0.25 -14.14 16.97
C ILE A 179 1.03 -13.30 17.03
N PRO A 180 2.22 -13.89 16.80
CA PRO A 180 3.47 -13.16 16.70
C PRO A 180 3.46 -12.09 15.59
N LEU A 181 4.16 -10.98 15.77
CA LEU A 181 4.27 -9.94 14.73
C LEU A 181 4.82 -10.49 13.39
N ARG A 182 5.70 -11.49 13.42
CA ARG A 182 6.22 -12.17 12.22
C ARG A 182 5.23 -13.12 11.55
N GLU A 183 4.06 -13.29 12.12
CA GLU A 183 2.95 -14.04 11.53
C GLU A 183 1.76 -13.11 11.27
N LEU A 184 1.89 -11.81 11.52
CA LEU A 184 0.89 -10.81 11.17
C LEU A 184 1.35 -10.01 9.96
N THR A 185 0.37 -9.59 9.17
CA THR A 185 0.50 -8.56 8.17
C THR A 185 0.17 -7.20 8.80
N LEU A 186 0.97 -6.18 8.49
CA LEU A 186 0.77 -4.79 8.88
C LEU A 186 0.84 -3.89 7.64
N PRO A 187 -0.05 -2.88 7.52
CA PRO A 187 -0.05 -1.96 6.41
C PRO A 187 1.07 -0.91 6.60
N ARG A 188 1.90 -0.75 5.57
CA ARG A 188 3.04 0.18 5.51
C ARG A 188 2.83 1.24 4.43
N SER A 189 3.15 2.49 4.75
CA SER A 189 3.14 3.60 3.80
C SER A 189 4.57 3.90 3.35
N HIS A 190 4.82 3.89 2.04
CA HIS A 190 6.12 4.23 1.46
C HIS A 190 6.33 5.75 1.42
N HIS A 191 7.49 6.23 1.89
CA HIS A 191 7.75 7.67 2.06
C HIS A 191 6.58 8.35 2.75
N ALA A 192 6.27 7.93 3.98
CA ALA A 192 5.04 8.32 4.67
C ALA A 192 4.91 9.84 4.83
N GLY A 193 6.04 10.56 4.83
CA GLY A 193 6.20 12.02 4.89
C GLY A 193 5.97 12.81 3.58
N MET A 194 5.83 12.12 2.44
CA MET A 194 5.78 12.74 1.11
C MET A 194 4.35 12.95 0.59
N TRP A 195 3.44 13.42 1.45
CA TRP A 195 2.10 13.88 1.05
C TRP A 195 2.08 15.36 0.62
N LYS A 196 3.05 16.15 1.13
CA LYS A 196 3.22 17.56 0.80
C LYS A 196 4.65 17.82 0.35
N GLY A 197 4.80 18.73 -0.61
CA GLY A 197 6.11 19.22 -1.04
C GLY A 197 6.39 20.60 -0.44
N VAL A 198 7.50 20.73 0.27
CA VAL A 198 7.91 21.98 0.94
C VAL A 198 8.86 22.79 0.06
N ALA A 199 9.89 22.13 -0.48
CA ALA A 199 10.87 22.77 -1.34
C ALA A 199 11.47 21.76 -2.33
N PRO A 200 11.80 22.19 -3.56
CA PRO A 200 12.48 21.33 -4.52
C PRO A 200 13.95 21.11 -4.17
N ILE A 201 14.44 19.92 -4.49
CA ILE A 201 15.85 19.56 -4.56
C ILE A 201 16.18 19.46 -6.05
N GLY A 202 17.01 20.36 -6.56
CA GLY A 202 17.28 20.46 -7.99
C GLY A 202 16.02 20.74 -8.81
N ILE A 203 15.70 19.89 -9.77
CA ILE A 203 14.52 20.00 -10.66
C ILE A 203 13.31 19.17 -10.21
N GLY A 204 13.33 18.60 -9.00
CA GLY A 204 12.21 17.81 -8.51
C GLY A 204 10.93 18.62 -8.35
N CYS A 205 9.79 17.96 -8.53
CA CYS A 205 8.47 18.57 -8.47
C CYS A 205 7.44 17.58 -7.89
N PRO A 206 6.22 18.03 -7.53
CA PRO A 206 5.26 17.15 -6.88
C PRO A 206 4.91 15.88 -7.67
N GLY A 207 5.03 15.91 -9.00
CA GLY A 207 4.78 14.77 -9.87
C GLY A 207 5.79 13.64 -9.71
N ASN A 208 7.07 13.94 -9.51
CA ASN A 208 8.14 12.92 -9.45
C ASN A 208 8.63 12.62 -8.03
N THR A 209 7.94 13.11 -7.00
CA THR A 209 8.41 13.01 -5.61
C THR A 209 7.34 12.70 -4.59
N LEU A 210 6.11 13.21 -4.75
CA LEU A 210 5.05 12.91 -3.78
C LEU A 210 4.54 11.50 -4.01
N THR A 211 4.60 10.69 -2.95
CA THR A 211 4.15 9.29 -2.94
C THR A 211 2.78 9.14 -2.32
N GLN A 212 2.35 10.08 -1.47
CA GLN A 212 1.07 10.03 -0.76
C GLN A 212 0.16 11.20 -1.14
N ASP A 213 -1.15 11.01 -1.06
CA ASP A 213 -2.14 12.11 -1.20
C ASP A 213 -2.62 12.61 0.16
N ASP A 214 -2.77 11.70 1.11
CA ASP A 214 -3.29 11.96 2.45
C ASP A 214 -2.16 12.30 3.44
N ASP A 215 -2.44 13.19 4.40
CA ASP A 215 -1.52 13.46 5.50
C ASP A 215 -1.32 12.23 6.40
N LEU A 216 -0.26 12.25 7.22
CA LEU A 216 0.09 11.10 8.06
C LEU A 216 -1.04 10.70 9.01
N TYR A 217 -1.74 11.68 9.58
CA TYR A 217 -2.85 11.42 10.49
C TYR A 217 -4.01 10.69 9.77
N THR A 218 -4.33 11.07 8.54
CA THR A 218 -5.33 10.39 7.70
C THR A 218 -4.85 9.00 7.26
N GLN A 219 -3.55 8.84 6.95
CA GLN A 219 -2.95 7.53 6.68
C GLN A 219 -3.07 6.58 7.89
N LEU A 220 -2.83 7.06 9.12
CA LEU A 220 -2.99 6.27 10.35
C LEU A 220 -4.47 5.91 10.62
N LYS A 221 -5.39 6.86 10.35
CA LYS A 221 -6.83 6.67 10.54
C LYS A 221 -7.46 5.85 9.41
N ASN A 222 -7.82 6.53 8.33
CA ASN A 222 -8.56 5.93 7.23
C ASN A 222 -7.72 4.93 6.46
N GLY A 223 -6.40 5.16 6.35
CA GLY A 223 -5.48 4.19 5.74
C GLY A 223 -5.19 2.95 6.58
N GLY A 224 -5.46 3.01 7.89
CA GLY A 224 -5.13 1.96 8.85
C GLY A 224 -3.63 1.68 9.00
N ILE A 225 -2.75 2.56 8.49
CA ILE A 225 -1.30 2.36 8.44
C ILE A 225 -0.72 2.18 9.84
N ARG A 226 0.19 1.22 10.02
CA ARG A 226 0.88 0.96 11.30
C ARG A 226 2.39 0.91 11.19
N ILE A 227 2.93 0.97 9.98
CA ILE A 227 4.36 1.12 9.73
C ILE A 227 4.60 2.32 8.82
N LEU A 228 5.47 3.23 9.28
CA LEU A 228 5.78 4.47 8.60
C LEU A 228 7.20 4.38 8.06
N ASP A 229 7.38 4.34 6.73
CA ASP A 229 8.69 4.52 6.10
C ASP A 229 9.08 6.00 6.17
N VAL A 230 10.10 6.33 6.96
CA VAL A 230 10.55 7.70 7.19
C VAL A 230 12.02 7.87 6.77
N ARG A 231 12.25 8.79 5.84
CA ARG A 231 13.55 9.10 5.22
C ARG A 231 14.00 10.50 5.60
N ALA A 232 14.55 10.62 6.81
CA ALA A 232 14.94 11.90 7.38
C ALA A 232 16.17 12.51 6.69
N THR A 233 16.03 13.72 6.17
CA THR A 233 17.10 14.56 5.66
C THR A 233 17.21 15.82 6.51
N LYS A 234 18.40 16.07 7.06
CA LYS A 234 18.70 17.34 7.72
C LYS A 234 18.77 18.43 6.67
N TRP A 235 17.98 19.48 6.86
CA TRP A 235 17.99 20.67 6.05
C TRP A 235 17.90 21.87 6.98
N HIS A 236 18.99 22.64 7.05
CA HIS A 236 19.22 23.64 8.08
C HIS A 236 19.26 23.00 9.48
N ASP A 237 18.47 23.52 10.40
CA ASP A 237 18.44 23.14 11.82
C ASP A 237 17.35 22.09 12.14
N HIS A 238 16.75 21.46 11.13
CA HIS A 238 15.65 20.51 11.33
C HIS A 238 15.68 19.36 10.33
N PHE A 239 15.00 18.27 10.70
CA PHE A 239 14.85 17.07 9.87
C PHE A 239 13.51 17.07 9.13
N ARG A 240 13.56 16.69 7.85
CA ARG A 240 12.39 16.51 7.00
C ARG A 240 12.45 15.19 6.28
N GLU A 241 11.30 14.62 5.95
CA GLU A 241 11.24 13.62 4.91
C GLU A 241 11.85 14.18 3.62
N SER A 242 12.57 13.36 2.87
CA SER A 242 12.87 13.69 1.48
C SER A 242 12.77 12.48 0.56
N HIS A 243 12.24 12.73 -0.64
CA HIS A 243 12.33 11.80 -1.75
C HIS A 243 13.35 12.34 -2.73
N ALA A 244 14.60 11.90 -2.58
CA ALA A 244 15.72 12.39 -3.37
C ALA A 244 16.56 11.25 -3.95
N SER A 245 17.12 11.47 -5.14
CA SER A 245 18.04 10.53 -5.78
C SER A 245 19.13 11.28 -6.53
N GLU A 246 20.33 10.73 -6.55
CA GLU A 246 21.43 11.29 -7.33
C GLU A 246 21.28 10.94 -8.81
N VAL A 247 21.20 11.96 -9.67
CA VAL A 247 21.15 11.79 -11.13
C VAL A 247 22.49 12.20 -11.73
N LYS A 248 23.12 11.26 -12.45
CA LYS A 248 24.42 11.49 -13.10
C LYS A 248 24.40 12.75 -13.96
N GLY A 249 25.29 13.70 -13.63
CA GLY A 249 25.45 14.97 -14.36
C GLY A 249 24.50 16.09 -13.91
N LEU A 250 23.49 15.80 -13.08
CA LEU A 250 22.58 16.80 -12.51
C LEU A 250 22.69 16.91 -10.98
N GLY A 251 23.30 15.91 -10.32
CA GLY A 251 23.36 15.83 -8.86
C GLY A 251 22.03 15.36 -8.25
N TRP A 252 21.82 15.64 -6.98
CA TRP A 252 20.60 15.26 -6.26
C TRP A 252 19.36 15.96 -6.81
N GLN A 253 18.33 15.16 -7.11
CA GLN A 253 17.01 15.60 -7.58
C GLN A 253 15.94 15.06 -6.66
N GLY A 254 14.93 15.87 -6.33
CA GLY A 254 13.88 15.45 -5.42
C GLY A 254 13.06 16.59 -4.83
N MET A 255 12.43 16.32 -3.69
CA MET A 255 11.75 17.34 -2.90
C MET A 255 11.86 17.02 -1.41
N PHE A 256 11.87 18.06 -0.59
CA PHE A 256 11.62 17.95 0.84
C PHE A 256 10.12 17.85 1.11
N GLY A 257 9.76 16.95 2.01
CA GLY A 257 8.41 16.70 2.49
C GLY A 257 8.12 17.32 3.85
N ALA A 258 7.23 16.65 4.61
CA ALA A 258 6.90 17.02 5.98
C ALA A 258 8.12 17.02 6.89
N SER A 259 8.10 17.82 7.97
CA SER A 259 9.15 17.69 8.99
C SER A 259 8.94 16.41 9.79
N VAL A 260 10.04 15.79 10.23
CA VAL A 260 9.97 14.60 11.11
C VAL A 260 9.22 14.95 12.40
N LEU A 261 9.44 16.14 12.95
CA LEU A 261 8.72 16.61 14.13
C LEU A 261 7.20 16.70 13.92
N GLU A 262 6.74 17.21 12.76
CA GLU A 262 5.31 17.25 12.43
C GLU A 262 4.71 15.84 12.31
N MET A 263 5.46 14.91 11.73
CA MET A 263 5.06 13.51 11.65
C MET A 263 4.91 12.89 13.05
N ILE A 264 5.84 13.20 13.97
CA ILE A 264 5.78 12.77 15.37
C ILE A 264 4.56 13.35 16.08
N ASP A 265 4.29 14.65 15.90
CA ASP A 265 3.10 15.30 16.48
C ASP A 265 1.81 14.61 16.01
N MET A 266 1.69 14.29 14.71
CA MET A 266 0.54 13.57 14.17
C MET A 266 0.40 12.14 14.74
N VAL A 267 1.51 11.43 14.97
CA VAL A 267 1.50 10.11 15.62
C VAL A 267 1.08 10.22 17.09
N ASN A 268 1.57 11.24 17.79
CA ASN A 268 1.21 11.51 19.18
C ASN A 268 -0.27 11.84 19.33
N ASP A 269 -0.81 12.70 18.47
CA ASP A 269 -2.24 13.05 18.42
C ASP A 269 -3.10 11.82 18.12
N PHE A 270 -2.68 11.00 17.15
CA PHE A 270 -3.37 9.75 16.86
C PHE A 270 -3.42 8.83 18.07
N ASN A 271 -2.30 8.63 18.77
CA ASN A 271 -2.21 7.73 19.92
C ASN A 271 -3.00 8.22 21.15
N GLU A 272 -3.18 9.54 21.30
CA GLU A 272 -4.00 10.11 22.36
C GLU A 272 -5.50 9.88 22.10
N GLU A 273 -5.93 10.01 20.83
CA GLU A 273 -7.33 9.81 20.42
C GLU A 273 -7.69 8.33 20.28
N TYR A 274 -6.76 7.50 19.79
CA TYR A 274 -6.96 6.10 19.44
C TYR A 274 -5.98 5.19 20.19
N ARG A 275 -6.32 4.88 21.45
CA ARG A 275 -5.51 3.99 22.29
C ARG A 275 -5.64 2.52 21.89
N GLY A 276 -4.59 1.75 22.18
CA GLY A 276 -4.55 0.29 21.97
C GLY A 276 -3.94 -0.15 20.63
N GLU A 277 -3.17 0.72 19.97
CA GLU A 277 -2.55 0.43 18.68
C GLU A 277 -1.02 0.31 18.81
N LEU A 278 -0.40 -0.41 17.87
CA LEU A 278 1.06 -0.52 17.72
C LEU A 278 1.50 0.26 16.46
N ILE A 279 2.39 1.24 16.63
CA ILE A 279 2.98 1.98 15.51
C ILE A 279 4.48 1.70 15.45
N ILE A 280 4.97 1.35 14.27
CA ILE A 280 6.40 1.21 13.98
C ILE A 280 6.82 2.43 13.15
N PHE A 281 7.63 3.30 13.74
CA PHE A 281 8.27 4.42 13.07
C PHE A 281 9.59 3.91 12.49
N ASP A 282 9.57 3.49 11.23
CA ASP A 282 10.68 2.81 10.55
C ASP A 282 11.59 3.82 9.85
N MET A 283 12.75 4.08 10.45
CA MET A 283 13.75 4.97 9.87
C MET A 283 14.50 4.25 8.77
N HIS A 284 14.38 4.77 7.55
CA HIS A 284 15.12 4.30 6.40
C HIS A 284 16.63 4.53 6.57
N ASN A 285 17.46 3.71 5.92
CA ASN A 285 18.93 3.84 5.99
C ASN A 285 19.46 5.13 5.32
N GLU A 286 18.64 5.80 4.52
CA GLU A 286 19.02 6.96 3.72
C GLU A 286 18.83 8.31 4.45
N ALA A 287 19.26 8.42 5.70
CA ALA A 287 19.31 9.75 6.31
C ALA A 287 20.56 10.52 5.89
N ARG A 288 20.33 11.75 5.43
CA ARG A 288 21.33 12.58 4.77
C ARG A 288 21.32 14.00 5.32
N ASN A 289 22.39 14.74 5.04
CA ASN A 289 22.46 16.17 5.30
C ASN A 289 22.50 16.98 3.99
N ALA A 290 21.40 17.66 3.67
CA ALA A 290 21.28 18.44 2.45
C ALA A 290 22.22 19.67 2.41
N ASP A 291 22.56 20.27 3.55
CA ASP A 291 23.46 21.43 3.62
C ASP A 291 24.93 21.03 3.36
N TYR A 292 25.26 19.74 3.54
CA TYR A 292 26.57 19.17 3.26
C TYR A 292 26.48 18.15 2.12
N ARG A 293 26.02 18.59 0.95
CA ARG A 293 26.02 17.81 -0.30
C ARG A 293 25.29 16.45 -0.23
N PHE A 294 24.32 16.31 0.67
CA PHE A 294 23.62 15.06 0.95
C PHE A 294 24.57 13.95 1.42
N ASP A 295 25.61 14.31 2.18
CA ASP A 295 26.43 13.33 2.89
C ASP A 295 25.59 12.58 3.94
N GLU A 296 26.05 11.42 4.39
CA GLU A 296 25.46 10.71 5.54
C GLU A 296 25.50 11.59 6.79
N LEU A 297 24.52 11.42 7.68
CA LEU A 297 24.55 12.08 8.98
C LEU A 297 25.82 11.67 9.75
N ASP A 298 26.52 12.66 10.31
CA ASP A 298 27.61 12.40 11.25
C ASP A 298 27.09 12.04 12.64
N GLU A 299 27.99 11.70 13.58
CA GLU A 299 27.61 11.33 14.95
C GLU A 299 26.76 12.38 15.67
N ARG A 300 27.07 13.67 15.49
CA ARG A 300 26.31 14.76 16.14
C ARG A 300 24.93 14.89 15.53
N GLU A 301 24.84 14.78 14.21
CA GLU A 301 23.57 14.92 13.49
C GLU A 301 22.66 13.72 13.70
N THR A 302 23.23 12.52 13.83
CA THR A 302 22.48 11.35 14.30
C THR A 302 21.97 11.55 15.73
N ALA A 303 22.78 12.13 16.64
CA ALA A 303 22.32 12.43 18.01
C ALA A 303 21.15 13.43 18.00
N GLU A 304 21.24 14.50 17.21
CA GLU A 304 20.15 15.47 17.03
C GLU A 304 18.86 14.80 16.52
N LEU A 305 18.97 13.87 15.57
CA LEU A 305 17.82 13.10 15.09
C LEU A 305 17.23 12.20 16.18
N TYR A 306 18.05 11.55 17.00
CA TYR A 306 17.57 10.75 18.13
C TYR A 306 16.83 11.61 19.16
N GLU A 307 17.32 12.81 19.46
CA GLU A 307 16.62 13.75 20.35
C GLU A 307 15.22 14.11 19.80
N VAL A 308 15.10 14.33 18.49
CA VAL A 308 13.79 14.57 17.85
C VAL A 308 12.88 13.34 18.00
N LEU A 309 13.38 12.15 17.69
CA LEU A 309 12.61 10.89 17.78
C LEU A 309 12.21 10.55 19.22
N GLN A 310 12.97 11.01 20.22
CA GLN A 310 12.62 10.89 21.64
C GLN A 310 11.40 11.72 22.05
N SER A 311 10.80 12.51 21.15
CA SER A 311 9.50 13.17 21.39
C SER A 311 8.27 12.30 21.01
N LEU A 312 8.47 11.10 20.44
CA LEU A 312 7.37 10.14 20.21
C LEU A 312 6.80 9.60 21.53
N ASN A 313 5.56 9.90 21.85
CA ASN A 313 4.91 9.35 23.04
C ASN A 313 4.65 7.85 22.89
N HIS A 314 4.42 7.17 24.03
CA HIS A 314 4.08 5.75 24.09
C HIS A 314 5.15 4.79 23.54
N ARG A 315 6.42 5.23 23.42
CA ARG A 315 7.53 4.32 23.14
C ARG A 315 7.58 3.20 24.18
N ILE A 316 7.54 1.95 23.72
CA ILE A 316 7.52 0.79 24.60
C ILE A 316 8.94 0.36 24.98
N SER A 317 9.16 0.08 26.26
CA SER A 317 10.44 -0.44 26.75
C SER A 317 10.58 -1.92 26.40
N VAL A 318 11.64 -2.29 25.70
CA VAL A 318 11.92 -3.65 25.20
C VAL A 318 13.37 -4.05 25.44
N PRO A 319 13.69 -5.35 25.52
CA PRO A 319 15.06 -5.83 25.65
C PRO A 319 15.86 -5.64 24.34
N ASP A 320 17.15 -5.38 24.48
CA ASP A 320 18.10 -5.19 23.39
C ASP A 320 18.60 -6.50 22.76
N ASP A 321 18.26 -7.66 23.32
CA ASP A 321 18.78 -8.97 22.93
C ASP A 321 17.72 -9.99 22.48
N GLU A 322 16.44 -9.59 22.41
CA GLU A 322 15.36 -10.44 21.90
C GLU A 322 14.90 -10.04 20.49
N ASP A 323 14.43 -11.05 19.74
CA ASP A 323 13.72 -10.88 18.47
C ASP A 323 12.23 -10.60 18.75
N LEU A 324 11.88 -9.31 18.77
CA LEU A 324 10.55 -8.80 19.07
C LEU A 324 9.52 -9.21 18.03
N THR A 325 9.93 -9.60 16.82
CA THR A 325 8.99 -10.08 15.81
C THR A 325 8.35 -11.41 16.20
N LYS A 326 8.96 -12.15 17.14
CA LYS A 326 8.39 -13.38 17.70
C LYS A 326 7.41 -13.14 18.84
N TRP A 327 7.28 -11.91 19.31
CA TRP A 327 6.35 -11.59 20.38
C TRP A 327 4.92 -11.51 19.85
N PRO A 328 3.93 -12.04 20.59
CA PRO A 328 2.54 -11.90 20.24
C PRO A 328 2.13 -10.42 20.32
N LEU A 329 1.17 -10.01 19.48
CA LEU A 329 0.69 -8.62 19.43
C LEU A 329 0.23 -8.11 20.80
N GLU A 330 -0.43 -8.96 21.59
CA GLU A 330 -0.91 -8.63 22.94
C GLU A 330 0.21 -8.21 23.90
N ARG A 331 1.47 -8.59 23.66
CA ARG A 331 2.60 -8.13 24.48
C ARG A 331 2.88 -6.63 24.31
N PHE A 332 2.43 -6.03 23.20
CA PHE A 332 2.56 -4.60 22.93
C PHE A 332 1.31 -3.83 23.40
N ILE A 333 0.12 -4.36 23.17
CA ILE A 333 -1.15 -3.62 23.32
C ILE A 333 -2.22 -4.28 24.20
N GLY A 334 -1.96 -5.49 24.73
CA GLY A 334 -2.91 -6.35 25.45
C GLY A 334 -3.54 -5.74 26.70
N ASN A 335 -2.81 -4.89 27.42
CA ASN A 335 -3.29 -4.27 28.66
C ASN A 335 -4.02 -2.93 28.41
N GLY A 336 -4.55 -2.73 27.19
CA GLY A 336 -5.11 -1.45 26.75
C GLY A 336 -4.03 -0.37 26.55
N THR A 337 -2.76 -0.79 26.45
CA THR A 337 -1.62 0.09 26.22
C THR A 337 -1.49 0.43 24.74
N THR A 338 -1.04 1.65 24.45
CA THR A 338 -0.55 2.03 23.13
C THR A 338 0.96 1.82 23.10
N ALA A 339 1.51 1.37 21.98
CA ALA A 339 2.93 1.12 21.84
C ALA A 339 3.50 1.76 20.57
N VAL A 340 4.66 2.39 20.70
CA VAL A 340 5.48 2.88 19.58
C VAL A 340 6.84 2.22 19.63
N LEU A 341 7.30 1.74 18.48
CA LEU A 341 8.69 1.31 18.27
C LEU A 341 9.34 2.24 17.27
N VAL A 342 10.54 2.73 17.60
CA VAL A 342 11.39 3.46 16.65
C VAL A 342 12.41 2.48 16.11
N HIS A 343 12.26 2.09 14.86
CA HIS A 343 13.16 1.15 14.22
C HIS A 343 14.29 1.89 13.50
N ILE A 344 15.54 1.59 13.86
CA ILE A 344 16.77 2.19 13.35
C ILE A 344 17.65 1.10 12.73
N LYS A 345 18.31 1.40 11.60
CA LYS A 345 19.21 0.45 10.96
C LYS A 345 20.46 0.17 11.79
N GLU A 346 20.94 -1.08 11.75
CA GLU A 346 22.08 -1.52 12.55
C GLU A 346 23.34 -0.65 12.35
N SER A 347 23.53 -0.12 11.14
CA SER A 347 24.63 0.77 10.78
C SER A 347 24.69 2.07 11.61
N TRP A 348 23.60 2.47 12.26
CA TRP A 348 23.55 3.69 13.06
C TRP A 348 23.71 3.44 14.57
N LEU A 349 23.75 2.18 15.01
CA LEU A 349 23.97 1.87 16.43
C LEU A 349 25.25 2.49 17.01
N PRO A 350 26.38 2.53 16.27
CA PRO A 350 27.61 3.17 16.79
C PRO A 350 27.54 4.70 16.80
N LEU A 351 26.56 5.31 16.11
CA LEU A 351 26.45 6.75 15.93
C LEU A 351 25.54 7.37 16.97
N GLY A 352 25.81 8.63 17.32
CA GLY A 352 24.87 9.49 18.06
C GLY A 352 24.43 9.01 19.44
N SER A 353 25.13 8.04 20.04
CA SER A 353 24.73 7.39 21.30
C SER A 353 23.32 6.79 21.23
N PHE A 354 23.17 5.73 20.43
CA PHE A 354 21.91 4.99 20.27
C PHE A 354 21.14 4.78 21.61
N PRO A 355 19.88 5.22 21.73
CA PRO A 355 19.14 5.18 22.99
C PRO A 355 18.82 3.79 23.54
N GLY A 356 18.69 2.78 22.67
CA GLY A 356 18.39 1.40 23.07
C GLY A 356 16.91 1.08 23.29
N GLY A 357 16.64 -0.21 23.46
CA GLY A 357 15.30 -0.79 23.60
C GLY A 357 14.57 -0.30 24.83
N LYS A 358 15.29 0.07 25.90
CA LYS A 358 14.66 0.64 27.10
C LYS A 358 13.90 1.93 26.83
N GLU A 359 14.35 2.69 25.83
CA GLU A 359 13.74 3.95 25.36
C GLU A 359 12.82 3.73 24.14
N GLY A 360 12.58 2.47 23.75
CA GLY A 360 11.75 2.08 22.61
C GLY A 360 12.43 2.20 21.23
N PHE A 361 13.76 2.30 21.22
CA PHE A 361 14.55 2.26 19.98
C PHE A 361 15.02 0.83 19.73
N VAL A 362 14.73 0.30 18.55
CA VAL A 362 15.06 -1.08 18.14
C VAL A 362 15.86 -1.05 16.85
N SER A 363 16.57 -2.13 16.57
CA SER A 363 17.30 -2.27 15.30
C SER A 363 17.01 -3.57 14.59
N ASP A 364 17.62 -3.79 13.43
CA ASP A 364 17.50 -5.04 12.68
C ASP A 364 17.93 -6.28 13.51
N LYS A 365 18.65 -6.10 14.64
CA LYS A 365 18.93 -7.15 15.63
C LYS A 365 17.68 -7.62 16.37
N ASN A 366 16.84 -6.68 16.79
CA ASN A 366 15.66 -6.91 17.62
C ASN A 366 14.38 -6.99 16.80
N PHE A 367 14.38 -6.37 15.63
CA PHE A 367 13.27 -6.38 14.68
C PHE A 367 13.77 -6.83 13.29
N PRO A 368 14.22 -8.09 13.14
CA PRO A 368 14.76 -8.56 11.88
C PRO A 368 13.66 -8.65 10.81
N PHE A 369 13.81 -7.87 9.75
CA PHE A 369 13.00 -7.99 8.55
C PHE A 369 13.85 -7.97 7.28
N TRP A 370 13.27 -8.50 6.22
CA TRP A 370 13.80 -8.41 4.86
C TRP A 370 12.79 -7.72 3.97
N GLY A 371 13.27 -7.04 2.95
CA GLY A 371 12.45 -6.48 1.90
C GLY A 371 13.31 -6.24 0.68
N ARG A 372 12.67 -6.16 -0.47
CA ARG A 372 13.36 -5.82 -1.71
C ARG A 372 12.47 -4.94 -2.56
N TRP A 373 13.01 -3.77 -2.88
CA TRP A 373 12.43 -2.89 -3.88
C TRP A 373 12.60 -3.50 -5.28
N SER A 374 11.48 -3.68 -5.99
CA SER A 374 11.48 -4.28 -7.34
C SER A 374 12.20 -3.39 -8.37
N ASN A 375 12.15 -2.06 -8.15
CA ASN A 375 12.64 -1.05 -9.09
C ASN A 375 12.06 -1.24 -10.51
N LYS A 376 10.75 -1.55 -10.60
CA LYS A 376 10.03 -1.77 -11.85
C LYS A 376 9.02 -0.66 -12.11
N ASN A 377 8.96 -0.16 -13.34
CA ASN A 377 7.97 0.81 -13.80
C ASN A 377 6.74 0.18 -14.47
N ASP A 378 6.75 -1.15 -14.62
CA ASP A 378 5.66 -1.96 -15.16
C ASP A 378 5.02 -2.79 -14.05
N VAL A 379 3.68 -2.85 -14.03
CA VAL A 379 2.94 -3.52 -12.95
C VAL A 379 3.08 -5.03 -13.00
N ASP A 380 3.10 -5.64 -14.19
CA ASP A 380 3.16 -7.09 -14.33
C ASP A 380 4.56 -7.59 -13.94
N GLU A 381 5.61 -6.83 -14.33
CA GLU A 381 6.97 -7.08 -13.85
C GLU A 381 7.12 -6.91 -12.33
N MET A 382 6.49 -5.88 -11.75
CA MET A 382 6.49 -5.66 -10.30
C MET A 382 5.82 -6.82 -9.56
N ILE A 383 4.62 -7.23 -10.01
CA ILE A 383 3.88 -8.36 -9.44
C ILE A 383 4.73 -9.62 -9.50
N ALA A 384 5.29 -9.95 -10.67
CA ALA A 384 6.08 -11.16 -10.86
C ALA A 384 7.32 -11.19 -9.94
N ASP A 385 8.04 -10.06 -9.83
CA ASP A 385 9.20 -9.95 -8.94
C ASP A 385 8.78 -10.11 -7.47
N GLN A 386 7.79 -9.34 -7.01
CA GLN A 386 7.38 -9.33 -5.60
C GLN A 386 6.80 -10.67 -5.15
N LEU A 387 5.98 -11.34 -5.98
CA LEU A 387 5.45 -12.66 -5.66
C LEU A 387 6.54 -13.75 -5.67
N GLU A 388 7.51 -13.67 -6.58
CA GLU A 388 8.64 -14.60 -6.57
C GLU A 388 9.49 -14.40 -5.31
N GLN A 389 9.77 -13.15 -4.92
CA GLN A 389 10.49 -12.88 -3.68
C GLN A 389 9.70 -13.35 -2.44
N LEU A 390 8.38 -13.11 -2.40
CA LEU A 390 7.53 -13.62 -1.34
C LEU A 390 7.66 -15.15 -1.22
N ARG A 391 7.55 -15.88 -2.33
CA ARG A 391 7.70 -17.34 -2.37
C ARG A 391 9.07 -17.83 -1.91
N LEU A 392 10.13 -17.10 -2.22
CA LEU A 392 11.50 -17.45 -1.83
C LEU A 392 11.78 -17.22 -0.34
N HIS A 393 11.11 -16.24 0.28
CA HIS A 393 11.41 -15.79 1.65
C HIS A 393 10.36 -16.20 2.69
N GLN A 394 9.11 -16.40 2.29
CA GLN A 394 7.99 -16.86 3.12
C GLN A 394 7.70 -18.33 2.82
N THR A 395 8.61 -19.21 3.23
CA THR A 395 8.46 -20.67 3.02
C THR A 395 7.59 -21.35 4.09
N HIS A 396 7.33 -20.64 5.19
CA HIS A 396 6.46 -21.04 6.30
C HIS A 396 6.06 -19.79 7.10
N ARG A 397 4.96 -19.84 7.85
CA ARG A 397 4.48 -18.69 8.66
C ARG A 397 5.51 -18.03 9.56
N SER A 398 6.34 -18.83 10.24
CA SER A 398 7.31 -18.31 11.23
C SER A 398 8.60 -17.75 10.63
N SER A 399 8.61 -17.52 9.30
CA SER A 399 9.74 -16.94 8.57
C SER A 399 10.09 -15.56 9.15
N LYS A 400 11.27 -15.05 8.81
CA LYS A 400 11.60 -13.67 9.15
C LYS A 400 10.59 -12.73 8.47
N VAL A 401 10.31 -11.60 9.12
CA VAL A 401 9.38 -10.58 8.59
C VAL A 401 9.75 -10.26 7.14
N TRP A 402 8.79 -10.40 6.22
CA TRP A 402 8.96 -10.01 4.83
C TRP A 402 8.15 -8.76 4.51
N ASN A 403 8.83 -7.74 4.01
CA ASN A 403 8.24 -6.52 3.47
C ASN A 403 8.07 -6.64 1.95
N THR A 404 6.81 -6.73 1.52
CA THR A 404 6.42 -6.66 0.11
C THR A 404 6.18 -5.20 -0.27
N GLU A 405 6.97 -4.72 -1.22
CA GLU A 405 6.87 -3.36 -1.76
C GLU A 405 6.04 -3.36 -3.03
N TRP A 406 4.73 -3.21 -2.85
CA TRP A 406 3.74 -3.21 -3.93
C TRP A 406 3.64 -1.82 -4.57
N THR A 407 4.77 -1.30 -5.01
CA THR A 407 4.94 0.07 -5.53
C THR A 407 5.55 0.07 -6.94
N ILE A 408 5.09 1.01 -7.77
CA ILE A 408 5.64 1.22 -9.12
C ILE A 408 6.68 2.34 -9.11
N THR A 409 7.83 2.06 -9.71
CA THR A 409 8.99 2.96 -9.71
C THR A 409 9.04 3.86 -10.94
N GLN A 410 9.39 5.12 -10.74
CA GLN A 410 9.79 6.00 -11.84
C GLN A 410 11.25 5.75 -12.26
N HIS A 411 11.48 5.60 -13.57
CA HIS A 411 12.84 5.59 -14.13
C HIS A 411 13.30 6.99 -14.56
N THR A 412 14.61 7.13 -14.81
CA THR A 412 15.35 8.40 -14.94
C THR A 412 14.71 9.45 -15.87
N GLU A 413 14.11 9.06 -17.00
CA GLU A 413 13.41 10.01 -17.88
C GLU A 413 12.18 10.63 -17.20
N ASN A 414 11.42 9.84 -16.44
CA ASN A 414 10.28 10.31 -15.65
C ASN A 414 10.69 11.08 -14.40
N VAL A 415 11.91 10.84 -13.87
CA VAL A 415 12.48 11.63 -12.77
C VAL A 415 12.77 13.06 -13.24
N ILE A 416 13.23 13.25 -14.48
CA ILE A 416 13.53 14.58 -15.03
C ILE A 416 12.26 15.24 -15.61
N PHE A 417 11.41 14.46 -16.29
CA PHE A 417 10.19 14.93 -16.93
C PHE A 417 9.01 14.01 -16.59
N PRO A 418 8.28 14.26 -15.48
CA PRO A 418 7.20 13.37 -15.08
C PRO A 418 5.99 13.51 -15.99
N HIS A 419 5.82 12.56 -16.92
CA HIS A 419 4.61 12.43 -17.73
C HIS A 419 3.40 11.94 -16.91
N GLN A 420 3.65 11.17 -15.85
CA GLN A 420 2.68 10.72 -14.87
C GLN A 420 3.26 10.88 -13.47
N SER A 421 2.42 11.23 -12.48
CA SER A 421 2.89 11.30 -11.10
C SER A 421 3.14 9.91 -10.51
N ILE A 422 4.04 9.78 -9.53
CA ILE A 422 4.26 8.51 -8.79
C ILE A 422 2.91 7.93 -8.30
N ARG A 423 2.09 8.78 -7.67
CA ARG A 423 0.75 8.41 -7.19
C ARG A 423 -0.15 7.84 -8.28
N ARG A 424 -0.07 8.38 -9.52
CA ARG A 424 -0.83 7.87 -10.66
C ARG A 424 -0.24 6.57 -11.20
N MET A 425 1.09 6.44 -11.22
CA MET A 425 1.76 5.22 -11.63
C MET A 425 1.44 4.04 -10.71
N ASN A 426 1.07 4.29 -9.45
CA ASN A 426 0.67 3.23 -8.52
C ASN A 426 -0.78 2.75 -8.66
N TRP A 427 -1.61 3.39 -9.50
CA TRP A 427 -2.99 2.95 -9.74
C TRP A 427 -3.15 1.47 -10.13
N PRO A 428 -2.37 0.90 -11.09
CA PRO A 428 -2.49 -0.50 -11.42
C PRO A 428 -2.02 -1.44 -10.29
N ALA A 429 -1.14 -1.01 -9.38
CA ALA A 429 -0.78 -1.79 -8.19
C ALA A 429 -1.95 -1.92 -7.21
N TRP A 430 -2.75 -0.86 -7.04
CA TRP A 430 -4.00 -0.92 -6.26
C TRP A 430 -5.03 -1.87 -6.87
N ARG A 431 -5.16 -1.87 -8.20
CA ARG A 431 -6.01 -2.83 -8.91
C ARG A 431 -5.58 -4.26 -8.60
N SER A 432 -4.27 -4.55 -8.66
CA SER A 432 -3.77 -5.92 -8.54
C SER A 432 -3.79 -6.48 -7.13
N LEU A 433 -3.93 -5.61 -6.12
CA LEU A 433 -4.09 -6.03 -4.73
C LEU A 433 -5.32 -6.95 -4.53
N TYR A 434 -6.39 -6.71 -5.29
CA TYR A 434 -7.67 -7.41 -5.14
C TYR A 434 -7.85 -8.60 -6.08
N HIS A 435 -6.79 -9.03 -6.77
CA HIS A 435 -6.83 -10.20 -7.64
C HIS A 435 -5.48 -10.92 -7.58
N GLU A 436 -4.46 -10.46 -8.33
CA GLU A 436 -3.17 -11.15 -8.44
C GLU A 436 -2.45 -11.33 -7.10
N PHE A 437 -2.49 -10.33 -6.22
CA PHE A 437 -1.90 -10.42 -4.89
C PHE A 437 -2.63 -11.44 -4.02
N TRP A 438 -3.95 -11.30 -3.84
CA TRP A 438 -4.77 -12.20 -3.01
C TRP A 438 -4.72 -13.64 -3.50
N ASP A 439 -4.81 -13.86 -4.81
CA ASP A 439 -4.82 -15.20 -5.41
C ASP A 439 -3.55 -15.98 -5.07
N ALA A 440 -2.40 -15.30 -4.96
CA ALA A 440 -1.12 -15.90 -4.62
C ALA A 440 -1.00 -16.30 -3.14
N LEU A 441 -1.80 -15.73 -2.24
CA LEU A 441 -1.62 -15.94 -0.80
C LEU A 441 -2.20 -17.27 -0.32
N THR A 442 -1.55 -17.85 0.69
CA THR A 442 -2.03 -18.98 1.49
C THR A 442 -1.73 -18.72 2.96
N ASP A 443 -2.22 -19.56 3.87
CA ASP A 443 -1.90 -19.49 5.30
C ASP A 443 -0.45 -19.83 5.65
N GLU A 444 0.35 -20.28 4.69
CA GLU A 444 1.80 -20.49 4.85
C GLU A 444 2.65 -19.45 4.11
N MET A 445 2.04 -18.65 3.24
CA MET A 445 2.73 -17.69 2.39
C MET A 445 1.91 -16.40 2.23
N TYR A 446 2.23 -15.41 3.06
CA TYR A 446 1.70 -14.05 3.00
C TYR A 446 2.76 -13.07 3.54
N PRO A 447 2.73 -11.78 3.14
CA PRO A 447 3.72 -10.83 3.62
C PRO A 447 3.43 -10.39 5.04
N ASN A 448 4.46 -9.93 5.74
CA ASN A 448 4.30 -9.35 7.07
C ASN A 448 4.12 -7.83 6.99
N TRP A 449 4.81 -7.17 6.08
CA TRP A 449 4.56 -5.76 5.79
C TRP A 449 4.10 -5.65 4.35
N LEU A 450 2.98 -4.95 4.14
CA LEU A 450 2.47 -4.62 2.81
C LEU A 450 2.70 -3.12 2.60
N THR A 451 3.70 -2.76 1.80
CA THR A 451 4.08 -1.37 1.53
C THR A 451 3.42 -0.86 0.25
N MET A 452 2.78 0.32 0.31
CA MET A 452 2.14 0.95 -0.86
C MET A 452 2.40 2.47 -0.94
N ASP A 453 2.41 2.96 -2.18
CA ASP A 453 2.24 4.37 -2.52
C ASP A 453 0.76 4.71 -2.65
N LYS A 454 0.43 5.98 -2.40
CA LYS A 454 -0.93 6.52 -2.53
C LYS A 454 -1.90 5.69 -1.70
N VAL A 455 -1.73 5.66 -0.38
CA VAL A 455 -2.69 5.08 0.57
C VAL A 455 -4.10 5.47 0.13
N HIS A 456 -4.91 4.46 -0.20
CA HIS A 456 -6.19 4.67 -0.88
C HIS A 456 -7.34 4.23 0.01
N HIS A 457 -7.86 5.22 0.76
CA HIS A 457 -8.91 4.98 1.76
C HIS A 457 -8.51 3.83 2.69
N ASN A 458 -9.45 2.97 3.11
CA ASN A 458 -9.19 1.81 3.99
C ASN A 458 -8.97 0.49 3.25
N GLN A 459 -8.69 0.52 1.95
CA GLN A 459 -8.59 -0.70 1.15
C GLN A 459 -7.43 -1.60 1.59
N GLN A 460 -6.26 -1.02 1.86
CA GLN A 460 -5.10 -1.75 2.38
C GLN A 460 -5.35 -2.29 3.79
N GLN A 461 -6.00 -1.50 4.65
CA GLN A 461 -6.40 -1.94 6.00
C GLN A 461 -7.32 -3.17 5.93
N ALA A 462 -8.36 -3.13 5.10
CA ALA A 462 -9.29 -4.24 4.93
C ALA A 462 -8.61 -5.52 4.41
N MET A 463 -7.70 -5.38 3.44
CA MET A 463 -6.89 -6.49 2.92
C MET A 463 -6.04 -7.11 4.04
N VAL A 464 -5.32 -6.30 4.81
CA VAL A 464 -4.45 -6.76 5.89
C VAL A 464 -5.25 -7.43 7.01
N MET A 465 -6.39 -6.86 7.39
CA MET A 465 -7.27 -7.49 8.40
C MET A 465 -7.80 -8.83 7.92
N ALA A 466 -8.18 -8.96 6.65
CA ALA A 466 -8.60 -10.24 6.09
C ALA A 466 -7.47 -11.28 6.10
N ILE A 467 -6.24 -10.90 5.73
CA ILE A 467 -5.07 -11.80 5.83
C ILE A 467 -4.86 -12.25 7.27
N ASN A 468 -4.85 -11.31 8.23
CA ASN A 468 -4.64 -11.64 9.64
C ASN A 468 -5.73 -12.55 10.20
N TYR A 469 -6.99 -12.27 9.88
CA TYR A 469 -8.12 -13.03 10.41
C TYR A 469 -8.26 -14.40 9.73
N CYS A 470 -8.08 -14.47 8.42
CA CYS A 470 -8.33 -15.69 7.65
C CYS A 470 -7.10 -16.58 7.46
N LEU A 471 -5.91 -16.00 7.25
CA LEU A 471 -4.69 -16.75 6.96
C LEU A 471 -3.85 -16.95 8.23
N ALA A 472 -3.59 -15.88 9.00
CA ALA A 472 -2.80 -16.00 10.22
C ALA A 472 -3.58 -16.69 11.35
N ALA A 473 -4.78 -16.20 11.67
CA ALA A 473 -5.66 -16.75 12.72
C ALA A 473 -6.48 -17.97 12.25
N ARG A 474 -6.54 -18.24 10.94
CA ARG A 474 -7.23 -19.40 10.34
C ARG A 474 -8.74 -19.47 10.65
N MET A 475 -9.41 -18.33 10.78
CA MET A 475 -10.80 -18.28 11.27
C MET A 475 -11.88 -18.23 10.18
N CYS A 476 -11.50 -18.39 8.91
CA CYS A 476 -12.42 -18.29 7.75
C CYS A 476 -12.71 -19.62 7.06
N GLY A 477 -12.35 -20.75 7.67
CA GLY A 477 -12.42 -22.07 7.05
C GLY A 477 -11.32 -22.29 6.01
N SER A 478 -11.47 -23.31 5.17
CA SER A 478 -10.41 -23.75 4.24
C SER A 478 -10.14 -22.79 3.07
N LEU A 479 -11.08 -21.89 2.75
CA LEU A 479 -10.98 -20.89 1.67
C LEU A 479 -10.45 -21.48 0.35
N GLY A 480 -11.09 -22.55 -0.14
CA GLY A 480 -10.67 -23.17 -1.40
C GLY A 480 -9.30 -23.85 -1.34
N GLY A 481 -8.79 -24.13 -0.13
CA GLY A 481 -7.47 -24.70 0.10
C GLY A 481 -6.37 -23.68 0.42
N LYS A 482 -6.71 -22.38 0.51
CA LYS A 482 -5.77 -21.35 0.99
C LYS A 482 -5.40 -21.52 2.45
N VAL A 483 -6.23 -22.20 3.25
CA VAL A 483 -5.97 -22.49 4.67
C VAL A 483 -5.91 -23.99 4.91
N ASN A 484 -4.82 -24.46 5.48
CA ASN A 484 -4.66 -25.86 5.84
C ASN A 484 -5.34 -26.18 7.18
N MET A 485 -6.58 -26.66 7.13
CA MET A 485 -7.39 -26.96 8.31
C MET A 485 -6.84 -28.12 9.17
N THR A 486 -5.97 -28.99 8.64
CA THR A 486 -5.38 -30.08 9.43
C THR A 486 -4.21 -29.64 10.30
N ALA A 487 -3.68 -28.42 10.09
CA ALA A 487 -2.58 -27.84 10.86
C ALA A 487 -3.06 -26.91 11.99
N ALA A 488 -4.38 -26.80 12.20
CA ALA A 488 -5.01 -25.97 13.22
C ALA A 488 -5.39 -26.75 14.51
N GLU A 489 -5.11 -28.06 14.54
CA GLU A 489 -5.13 -28.94 15.72
C GLU A 489 -3.70 -29.18 16.21
#